data_AF-A0A0G0YAI0-F1
#
_entry.id   AF-A0A0G0YAI0-F1
#
_cell.length_a   1.000
_cell.length_b   1.000
_cell.length_c   1.000
_cell.angle_alpha   90.00
_cell.angle_beta   90.00
_cell.angle_gamma   90.00
#
_symmetry.space_group_name_H-M   'P 1'
#
loop_
_entity.id
_entity.type
_entity.pdbx_description
1 polymer ?
#
loop_
_entity_poly.entity_id
_entity_poly.type
_entity_poly.pdbx_seq_one_letter_code
_entity_poly.pdbx_strand_id
1 'polypeptide(L)'
;MIYNHPHILITLLPQWFPCKQSVLRFMIKTKRIEFPEAFAFLIKWSKSPQARMERARGALKKLREGECDQSGVNYWLESIVKALETGISYKRIGTTKEEIIAFWSGKKSQKIYAKKKIRALREGKDRSAKLLTELLEREGIAPEEIGTSLDELRSFRRLQEKKLYLYYLDNLRTLASGELPKYDDRWENVSIEHYVSSLLEAPDKGDPFMFTFEELGTSEEEVRELGRSAHLHAGKAMLASVRESPSSSGIEEIQEHLRLANVSSEAIGLTKVEISAFLCRVQASEKGDSR
;
A
#
# COMPACT_ATOMS: atom_id res chain seq x y z
N MET A 1 -34.93 4.25 -6.30
CA MET A 1 -34.62 4.27 -7.75
C MET A 1 -33.12 4.04 -7.97
N ILE A 2 -32.65 2.77 -7.92
CA ILE A 2 -31.24 2.41 -8.21
C ILE A 2 -31.22 1.14 -9.09
N TYR A 3 -32.13 1.03 -10.07
CA TYR A 3 -32.27 -0.17 -10.92
C TYR A 3 -32.14 0.11 -12.42
N ASN A 4 -31.78 1.33 -12.84
CA ASN A 4 -31.79 1.72 -14.26
C ASN A 4 -30.42 1.74 -14.96
N HIS A 5 -29.34 1.29 -14.31
CA HIS A 5 -28.04 1.16 -14.98
C HIS A 5 -27.55 -0.29 -15.00
N PRO A 6 -27.86 -1.08 -16.06
CA PRO A 6 -27.34 -2.44 -16.22
C PRO A 6 -25.80 -2.51 -16.18
N HIS A 7 -25.13 -1.41 -16.50
CA HIS A 7 -23.67 -1.33 -16.47
C HIS A 7 -23.05 -1.38 -15.06
N ILE A 8 -23.74 -0.87 -14.02
CA ILE A 8 -23.19 -0.80 -12.65
C ILE A 8 -23.28 -2.15 -11.92
N LEU A 9 -24.29 -2.96 -12.22
CA LEU A 9 -24.43 -4.30 -11.63
C LEU A 9 -23.56 -5.36 -12.34
N ILE A 10 -23.25 -5.18 -13.63
CA ILE A 10 -22.31 -6.03 -14.37
C ILE A 10 -20.88 -5.93 -13.81
N THR A 11 -20.52 -4.82 -13.18
CA THR A 11 -19.24 -4.61 -12.49
C THR A 11 -19.15 -5.24 -11.10
N LEU A 12 -20.28 -5.57 -10.45
CA LEU A 12 -20.32 -6.20 -9.11
C LEU A 12 -20.49 -7.74 -9.16
N LEU A 13 -21.09 -8.27 -10.24
CA LEU A 13 -21.13 -9.70 -10.55
C LEU A 13 -19.77 -10.44 -10.69
N PRO A 14 -18.64 -9.82 -11.07
CA PRO A 14 -17.39 -10.53 -11.34
C PRO A 14 -16.81 -11.28 -10.14
N GLN A 15 -17.06 -10.80 -8.91
CA GLN A 15 -16.50 -11.40 -7.70
C GLN A 15 -17.26 -12.66 -7.22
N TRP A 16 -18.53 -12.83 -7.62
CA TRP A 16 -19.39 -13.88 -7.06
C TRP A 16 -19.49 -15.13 -7.95
N PHE A 17 -19.27 -15.02 -9.26
CA PHE A 17 -19.54 -16.11 -10.23
C PHE A 17 -18.54 -16.17 -11.40
N PRO A 18 -17.27 -16.54 -11.18
CA PRO A 18 -16.26 -16.55 -12.25
C PRO A 18 -16.54 -17.56 -13.37
N CYS A 19 -17.25 -18.67 -13.10
CA CYS A 19 -17.35 -19.79 -14.04
C CYS A 19 -18.42 -19.66 -15.14
N LYS A 20 -19.32 -18.66 -15.09
CA LYS A 20 -20.44 -18.52 -16.06
C LYS A 20 -20.70 -17.08 -16.55
N GLN A 21 -19.71 -16.20 -16.41
CA GLN A 21 -19.78 -14.82 -16.89
C GLN A 21 -20.10 -14.71 -18.38
N SER A 22 -19.55 -15.62 -19.20
CA SER A 22 -19.73 -15.66 -20.65
C SER A 22 -21.18 -15.99 -21.05
N VAL A 23 -21.85 -16.89 -20.34
CA VAL A 23 -23.24 -17.27 -20.62
C VAL A 23 -24.20 -16.14 -20.23
N LEU A 24 -23.99 -15.51 -19.07
CA LEU A 24 -24.83 -14.41 -18.63
C LEU A 24 -24.67 -13.17 -19.52
N ARG A 25 -23.42 -12.82 -19.87
CA ARG A 25 -23.13 -11.75 -20.84
C ARG A 25 -23.77 -12.04 -22.20
N PHE A 26 -23.74 -13.29 -22.66
CA PHE A 26 -24.38 -13.70 -23.91
C PHE A 26 -25.91 -13.57 -23.85
N MET A 27 -26.56 -14.01 -22.77
CA MET A 27 -28.02 -13.96 -22.63
C MET A 27 -28.57 -12.54 -22.50
N ILE A 28 -27.85 -11.66 -21.78
CA ILE A 28 -28.17 -10.22 -21.70
C ILE A 28 -27.95 -9.54 -23.05
N LYS A 29 -26.82 -9.81 -23.72
CA LYS A 29 -26.48 -9.22 -25.04
C LYS A 29 -27.45 -9.65 -26.14
N THR A 30 -28.03 -10.85 -26.04
CA THR A 30 -29.01 -11.38 -27.01
C THR A 30 -30.46 -11.03 -26.67
N LYS A 31 -30.72 -10.20 -25.66
CA LYS A 31 -32.07 -9.81 -25.17
C LYS A 31 -33.01 -11.00 -24.90
N ARG A 32 -32.47 -12.18 -24.56
CA ARG A 32 -33.27 -13.40 -24.36
C ARG A 32 -33.92 -13.49 -22.98
N ILE A 33 -33.50 -12.67 -22.02
CA ILE A 33 -34.04 -12.57 -20.65
C ILE A 33 -33.92 -11.12 -20.19
N GLU A 34 -34.93 -10.58 -19.52
CA GLU A 34 -34.86 -9.25 -18.91
C GLU A 34 -34.00 -9.26 -17.63
N PHE A 35 -33.29 -8.17 -17.33
CA PHE A 35 -32.34 -8.10 -16.21
C PHE A 35 -32.89 -8.58 -14.85
N PRO A 36 -34.15 -8.28 -14.46
CA PRO A 36 -34.73 -8.77 -13.20
C PRO A 36 -34.87 -10.29 -13.16
N GLU A 37 -35.23 -10.92 -14.28
CA GLU A 37 -35.40 -12.37 -14.40
C GLU A 37 -34.03 -13.09 -14.38
N ALA A 38 -33.03 -12.52 -15.06
CA ALA A 38 -31.66 -13.02 -15.03
C ALA A 38 -31.07 -12.94 -13.61
N PHE A 39 -31.35 -11.87 -12.88
CA PHE A 39 -30.91 -11.70 -11.49
C PHE A 39 -31.62 -12.67 -10.54
N ALA A 40 -32.93 -12.84 -10.66
CA ALA A 40 -33.69 -13.83 -9.88
C ALA A 40 -33.23 -15.27 -10.17
N PHE A 41 -32.95 -15.59 -11.43
CA PHE A 41 -32.36 -16.86 -11.83
C PHE A 41 -30.98 -17.07 -11.19
N LEU A 42 -30.11 -16.06 -11.18
CA LEU A 42 -28.81 -16.14 -10.51
C LEU A 42 -28.93 -16.34 -9.00
N ILE A 43 -29.85 -15.65 -8.34
CA ILE A 43 -30.12 -15.86 -6.91
C ILE A 43 -30.57 -17.30 -6.67
N LYS A 44 -31.52 -17.80 -7.47
CA LYS A 44 -32.02 -19.18 -7.36
C LYS A 44 -30.92 -20.20 -7.65
N TRP A 45 -30.13 -19.98 -8.70
CA TRP A 45 -29.02 -20.83 -9.08
C TRP A 45 -27.92 -20.83 -8.02
N SER A 46 -27.57 -19.67 -7.46
CA SER A 46 -26.58 -19.56 -6.38
C SER A 46 -26.96 -20.44 -5.18
N LYS A 47 -28.26 -20.53 -4.88
CA LYS A 47 -28.78 -21.37 -3.79
C LYS A 47 -28.81 -22.87 -4.14
N SER A 48 -28.68 -23.23 -5.42
CA SER A 48 -28.72 -24.64 -5.88
C SER A 48 -27.55 -25.47 -5.33
N PRO A 49 -27.74 -26.79 -5.12
CA PRO A 49 -26.67 -27.67 -4.69
C PRO A 49 -25.45 -27.65 -5.63
N GLN A 50 -25.68 -27.52 -6.93
CA GLN A 50 -24.59 -27.50 -7.92
C GLN A 50 -23.74 -26.23 -7.81
N ALA A 51 -24.36 -25.06 -7.67
CA ALA A 51 -23.61 -23.82 -7.50
C ALA A 51 -22.86 -23.77 -6.15
N ARG A 52 -23.44 -24.33 -5.08
CA ARG A 52 -22.75 -24.48 -3.79
C ARG A 52 -21.54 -25.41 -3.90
N MET A 53 -21.69 -26.53 -4.61
CA MET A 53 -20.58 -27.46 -4.88
C MET A 53 -19.46 -26.80 -5.69
N GLU A 54 -19.79 -26.05 -6.74
CA GLU A 54 -18.79 -25.34 -7.56
C GLU A 54 -18.05 -24.26 -6.74
N ARG A 55 -18.77 -23.51 -5.89
CA ARG A 55 -18.16 -22.54 -4.97
C ARG A 55 -17.27 -23.21 -3.94
N ALA A 56 -17.69 -24.31 -3.32
CA ALA A 56 -16.88 -25.07 -2.38
C ALA A 56 -15.60 -25.62 -3.05
N ARG A 57 -15.69 -26.09 -4.30
CA ARG A 57 -14.52 -26.49 -5.10
C ARG A 57 -13.57 -25.33 -5.38
N GLY A 58 -14.11 -24.17 -5.75
CA GLY A 58 -13.31 -22.96 -5.95
C GLY A 58 -12.62 -22.48 -4.67
N ALA A 59 -13.34 -22.49 -3.55
CA ALA A 59 -12.79 -22.18 -2.22
C ALA A 59 -11.66 -23.15 -1.84
N LEU A 60 -11.88 -24.46 -2.02
CA LEU A 60 -10.87 -25.49 -1.76
C LEU A 60 -9.62 -25.29 -2.63
N LYS A 61 -9.78 -24.92 -3.90
CA LYS A 61 -8.67 -24.60 -4.80
C LYS A 61 -7.84 -23.43 -4.24
N LYS A 62 -8.49 -22.33 -3.85
CA LYS A 62 -7.80 -21.16 -3.27
C LYS A 62 -7.05 -21.47 -1.98
N LEU A 63 -7.62 -22.31 -1.11
CA LEU A 63 -6.96 -22.77 0.11
C LEU A 63 -5.72 -23.62 -0.20
N ARG A 64 -5.80 -24.52 -1.19
CA ARG A 64 -4.67 -25.36 -1.64
C ARG A 64 -3.58 -24.55 -2.36
N GLU A 65 -3.94 -23.44 -2.98
CA GLU A 65 -3.02 -22.54 -3.68
C GLU A 65 -2.44 -21.44 -2.76
N GLY A 66 -2.90 -21.36 -1.50
CA GLY A 66 -2.43 -20.36 -0.54
C GLY A 66 -2.69 -18.93 -1.00
N GLU A 67 -3.85 -18.67 -1.60
CA GLU A 67 -4.19 -17.33 -2.12
C GLU A 67 -4.68 -16.35 -1.05
N CYS A 68 -4.75 -16.80 0.21
CA CYS A 68 -5.42 -16.08 1.28
C CYS A 68 -4.60 -16.08 2.57
N ASP A 69 -4.68 -14.96 3.29
CA ASP A 69 -4.30 -14.83 4.68
C ASP A 69 -5.32 -15.53 5.60
N GLN A 70 -5.16 -15.45 6.92
CA GLN A 70 -6.04 -16.14 7.87
C GLN A 70 -7.52 -15.72 7.73
N SER A 71 -7.77 -14.44 7.49
CA SER A 71 -9.12 -13.91 7.27
C SER A 71 -9.75 -14.51 6.02
N GLY A 72 -8.99 -14.59 4.93
CA GLY A 72 -9.42 -15.26 3.71
C GLY A 72 -9.64 -16.76 3.90
N VAL A 73 -8.81 -17.43 4.72
CA VAL A 73 -8.96 -18.88 5.01
C VAL A 73 -10.33 -19.16 5.64
N ASN A 74 -10.73 -18.40 6.66
CA ASN A 74 -12.03 -18.55 7.32
C ASN A 74 -13.19 -18.36 6.33
N TYR A 75 -13.10 -17.30 5.52
CA TYR A 75 -14.09 -17.01 4.48
C TYR A 75 -14.27 -18.17 3.47
N TRP A 76 -13.17 -18.76 3.02
CA TRP A 76 -13.23 -19.89 2.09
C TRP A 76 -13.71 -21.18 2.77
N LEU A 77 -13.34 -21.42 4.03
CA LEU A 77 -13.83 -22.56 4.81
C LEU A 77 -15.34 -22.50 5.03
N GLU A 78 -15.92 -21.32 5.29
CA GLU A 78 -17.37 -21.17 5.38
C GLU A 78 -18.10 -21.61 4.11
N SER A 79 -17.53 -21.34 2.94
CA SER A 79 -18.12 -21.75 1.67
C SER A 79 -18.18 -23.27 1.52
N ILE A 80 -17.19 -23.97 2.08
CA ILE A 80 -17.14 -25.44 2.12
C ILE A 80 -18.14 -25.97 3.16
N VAL A 81 -18.18 -25.40 4.36
CA VAL A 81 -19.12 -25.78 5.43
C VAL A 81 -20.57 -25.62 4.97
N LYS A 82 -20.93 -24.48 4.37
CA LYS A 82 -22.28 -24.23 3.82
C LYS A 82 -22.69 -25.22 2.72
N ALA A 83 -21.73 -25.83 2.01
CA ALA A 83 -22.02 -26.89 1.05
C ALA A 83 -22.26 -28.23 1.77
N LEU A 84 -21.44 -28.56 2.77
CA LEU A 84 -21.59 -29.77 3.58
C LEU A 84 -22.93 -29.79 4.35
N GLU A 85 -23.33 -28.66 4.94
CA GLU A 85 -24.62 -28.50 5.64
C GLU A 85 -25.84 -28.76 4.73
N THR A 86 -25.69 -28.57 3.42
CA THR A 86 -26.74 -28.91 2.44
C THR A 86 -26.72 -30.37 1.98
N GLY A 87 -25.95 -31.24 2.63
CA GLY A 87 -25.86 -32.66 2.32
C GLY A 87 -24.91 -33.00 1.16
N ILE A 88 -24.12 -32.05 0.67
CA ILE A 88 -23.08 -32.32 -0.33
C ILE A 88 -21.91 -33.02 0.39
N SER A 89 -21.52 -34.21 -0.05
CA SER A 89 -20.44 -34.94 0.60
C SER A 89 -19.04 -34.37 0.29
N TYR A 90 -18.09 -34.60 1.20
CA TYR A 90 -16.66 -34.29 1.01
C TYR A 90 -16.12 -34.82 -0.32
N LYS A 91 -16.50 -36.06 -0.70
CA LYS A 91 -16.11 -36.70 -1.97
C LYS A 91 -16.60 -35.91 -3.19
N ARG A 92 -17.83 -35.37 -3.16
CA ARG A 92 -18.35 -34.54 -4.27
C ARG A 92 -17.62 -33.21 -4.39
N ILE A 93 -17.17 -32.64 -3.28
CA ILE A 93 -16.36 -31.42 -3.27
C ILE A 93 -14.91 -31.74 -3.71
N GLY A 94 -14.42 -32.96 -3.49
CA GLY A 94 -13.05 -33.37 -3.82
C GLY A 94 -12.06 -33.14 -2.68
N THR A 95 -12.52 -33.28 -1.44
CA THR A 95 -11.74 -33.11 -0.19
C THR A 95 -12.03 -34.28 0.76
N THR A 96 -11.33 -34.32 1.90
CA THR A 96 -11.64 -35.18 3.04
C THR A 96 -11.95 -34.36 4.28
N LYS A 97 -12.47 -34.99 5.34
CA LYS A 97 -12.73 -34.32 6.63
C LYS A 97 -11.41 -33.87 7.27
N GLU A 98 -10.38 -34.70 7.18
CA GLU A 98 -9.05 -34.47 7.72
C GLU A 98 -8.39 -33.28 7.03
N GLU A 99 -8.55 -33.15 5.71
CA GLU A 99 -8.04 -31.99 4.97
C GLU A 99 -8.70 -30.69 5.41
N ILE A 100 -10.03 -30.69 5.62
CA ILE A 100 -10.75 -29.50 6.10
C ILE A 100 -10.35 -29.16 7.53
N ILE A 101 -10.19 -30.15 8.41
CA ILE A 101 -9.67 -29.94 9.78
C ILE A 101 -8.26 -29.35 9.73
N ALA A 102 -7.40 -29.83 8.83
CA ALA A 102 -6.04 -29.31 8.67
C ALA A 102 -6.00 -27.87 8.15
N PHE A 103 -7.01 -27.43 7.39
CA PHE A 103 -7.16 -26.02 7.03
C PHE A 103 -7.73 -25.19 8.19
N TRP A 104 -8.69 -25.72 8.95
CA TRP A 104 -9.26 -25.07 10.13
C TRP A 104 -8.22 -24.87 11.25
N SER A 105 -7.26 -25.78 11.39
CA SER A 105 -6.16 -25.62 12.33
C SER A 105 -5.17 -24.52 11.92
N GLY A 106 -5.36 -23.87 10.77
CA GLY A 106 -4.55 -22.75 10.27
C GLY A 106 -3.19 -23.17 9.72
N LYS A 107 -2.51 -24.14 10.34
CA LYS A 107 -1.13 -24.51 10.01
C LYS A 107 -0.93 -24.93 8.55
N LYS A 108 -1.86 -25.68 7.94
CA LYS A 108 -1.69 -26.13 6.55
C LYS A 108 -1.83 -24.99 5.55
N SER A 109 -2.88 -24.18 5.66
CA SER A 109 -3.11 -23.03 4.78
C SER A 109 -2.03 -21.96 4.95
N GLN A 110 -1.65 -21.66 6.19
CA GLN A 110 -0.61 -20.67 6.47
C GLN A 110 0.75 -21.09 5.92
N LYS A 111 1.11 -22.38 6.01
CA LYS A 111 2.34 -22.89 5.38
C LYS A 111 2.33 -22.74 3.86
N ILE A 112 1.20 -23.00 3.20
CA ILE A 112 1.09 -22.86 1.75
C ILE A 112 1.20 -21.38 1.35
N TYR A 113 0.48 -20.50 2.05
CA TYR A 113 0.56 -19.05 1.87
C TYR A 113 1.99 -18.53 2.06
N ALA A 114 2.63 -18.91 3.16
CA ALA A 114 4.00 -18.53 3.48
C ALA A 114 5.01 -19.03 2.43
N LYS A 115 4.89 -20.28 1.95
CA LYS A 115 5.71 -20.81 0.83
C LYS A 115 5.57 -19.97 -0.44
N LYS A 116 4.34 -19.57 -0.78
CA LYS A 116 4.06 -18.71 -1.94
C LYS A 116 4.68 -17.33 -1.76
N LYS A 117 4.57 -16.76 -0.56
CA LYS A 117 5.19 -15.47 -0.20
C LYS A 117 6.71 -15.51 -0.29
N ILE A 118 7.37 -16.56 0.24
CA ILE A 118 8.82 -16.76 0.09
C ILE A 118 9.23 -16.80 -1.38
N ARG A 119 8.50 -17.56 -2.21
CA ARG A 119 8.79 -17.60 -3.65
C ARG A 119 8.69 -16.21 -4.28
N ALA A 120 7.64 -15.47 -3.96
CA ALA A 120 7.46 -14.11 -4.47
C ALA A 120 8.54 -13.13 -3.97
N LEU A 121 9.02 -13.29 -2.72
CA LEU A 121 10.14 -12.54 -2.16
C LEU A 121 11.44 -12.84 -2.92
N ARG A 122 11.75 -14.12 -3.20
CA ARG A 122 12.90 -14.55 -4.02
C ARG A 122 12.86 -13.96 -5.43
N GLU A 123 11.66 -13.89 -6.02
CA GLU A 123 11.43 -13.29 -7.35
C GLU A 123 11.41 -11.76 -7.32
N GLY A 124 11.51 -11.12 -6.14
CA GLY A 124 11.42 -9.66 -5.99
C GLY A 124 10.02 -9.08 -6.27
N LYS A 125 8.98 -9.93 -6.34
CA LYS A 125 7.58 -9.56 -6.60
C LYS A 125 6.78 -9.23 -5.34
N ASP A 126 7.37 -9.46 -4.17
CA ASP A 126 6.75 -9.20 -2.88
C ASP A 126 7.66 -8.33 -2.00
N ARG A 127 7.03 -7.53 -1.13
CA ARG A 127 7.68 -6.61 -0.20
C ARG A 127 7.28 -6.84 1.26
N SER A 128 6.64 -7.98 1.56
CA SER A 128 6.03 -8.26 2.87
C SER A 128 6.89 -9.15 3.77
N ALA A 129 8.22 -9.04 3.72
CA ALA A 129 9.10 -9.93 4.51
C ALA A 129 8.88 -9.77 6.03
N LYS A 130 8.64 -8.53 6.48
CA LYS A 130 8.29 -8.23 7.88
C LYS A 130 6.99 -8.92 8.30
N LEU A 131 5.90 -8.71 7.55
CA LEU A 131 4.59 -9.33 7.81
C LEU A 131 4.66 -10.86 7.76
N LEU A 132 5.47 -11.42 6.87
CA LEU A 132 5.69 -12.86 6.79
C LEU A 132 6.41 -13.38 8.05
N THR A 133 7.41 -12.66 8.55
CA THR A 133 8.12 -13.05 9.78
C THR A 133 7.18 -13.04 10.98
N GLU A 134 6.40 -11.97 11.15
CA GLU A 134 5.37 -11.86 12.21
C GLU A 134 4.32 -12.97 12.11
N LEU A 135 3.93 -13.35 10.88
CA LEU A 135 3.02 -14.47 10.66
C LEU A 135 3.62 -15.80 11.13
N LEU A 136 4.88 -16.08 10.79
CA LEU A 136 5.52 -17.35 11.18
C LEU A 136 5.65 -17.48 12.69
N GLU A 137 6.02 -16.39 13.37
CA GLU A 137 6.10 -16.32 14.83
C GLU A 137 4.73 -16.55 15.48
N ARG A 138 3.69 -15.82 15.02
CA ARG A 138 2.34 -15.94 15.56
C ARG A 138 1.76 -17.34 15.42
N GLU A 139 2.01 -17.99 14.28
CA GLU A 139 1.47 -19.31 13.97
C GLU A 139 2.37 -20.47 14.45
N GLY A 140 3.54 -20.16 15.01
CA GLY A 140 4.53 -21.14 15.44
C GLY A 140 5.01 -22.05 14.30
N ILE A 141 5.23 -21.47 13.12
CA ILE A 141 5.73 -22.16 11.93
C ILE A 141 7.23 -21.92 11.83
N ALA A 142 8.03 -22.97 11.91
CA ALA A 142 9.47 -22.84 11.74
C ALA A 142 9.80 -22.52 10.26
N PRO A 143 10.73 -21.58 9.97
CA PRO A 143 11.12 -21.22 8.60
C PRO A 143 11.46 -22.42 7.70
N GLU A 144 12.06 -23.46 8.28
CA GLU A 144 12.47 -24.67 7.58
C GLU A 144 11.24 -25.45 7.04
N GLU A 145 10.09 -25.37 7.72
CA GLU A 145 8.84 -26.00 7.29
C GLU A 145 8.30 -25.41 5.99
N ILE A 146 8.72 -24.18 5.66
CA ILE A 146 8.40 -23.49 4.41
C ILE A 146 9.58 -23.40 3.44
N GLY A 147 10.70 -24.05 3.75
CA GLY A 147 11.89 -24.09 2.90
C GLY A 147 12.62 -22.76 2.82
N THR A 148 12.68 -22.01 3.92
CA THR A 148 13.47 -20.78 4.09
C THR A 148 14.27 -20.85 5.40
N SER A 149 15.05 -19.82 5.72
CA SER A 149 15.75 -19.66 7.00
C SER A 149 15.48 -18.29 7.59
N LEU A 150 15.76 -18.12 8.89
CA LEU A 150 15.71 -16.79 9.52
C LEU A 150 16.67 -15.80 8.82
N ASP A 151 17.84 -16.26 8.39
CA ASP A 151 18.82 -15.40 7.70
C ASP A 151 18.35 -14.99 6.30
N GLU A 152 17.66 -15.87 5.58
CA GLU A 152 17.07 -15.53 4.28
C GLU A 152 15.92 -14.52 4.44
N LEU A 153 15.04 -14.73 5.43
CA LEU A 153 13.97 -13.78 5.79
C LEU A 153 14.55 -12.42 6.18
N ARG A 154 15.62 -12.42 6.98
CA ARG A 154 16.34 -11.20 7.36
C ARG A 154 16.92 -10.50 6.13
N SER A 155 17.49 -11.26 5.19
CA SER A 155 18.04 -10.73 3.95
C SER A 155 16.97 -10.09 3.06
N PHE A 156 15.77 -10.68 2.96
CA PHE A 156 14.66 -10.06 2.25
C PHE A 156 14.21 -8.75 2.89
N ARG A 157 14.09 -8.73 4.22
CA ARG A 157 13.73 -7.52 4.96
C ARG A 157 14.79 -6.43 4.76
N ARG A 158 16.08 -6.76 4.96
CA ARG A 158 17.21 -5.85 4.69
C ARG A 158 17.12 -5.31 3.26
N LEU A 159 16.94 -6.16 2.24
CA LEU A 159 16.83 -5.68 0.85
C LEU A 159 15.64 -4.72 0.62
N GLN A 160 14.51 -4.93 1.30
CA GLN A 160 13.35 -4.04 1.22
C GLN A 160 13.61 -2.69 1.87
N GLU A 161 14.16 -2.68 3.08
CA GLU A 161 14.55 -1.46 3.79
C GLU A 161 15.61 -0.69 2.96
N LYS A 162 16.59 -1.38 2.38
CA LYS A 162 17.60 -0.74 1.52
C LYS A 162 16.97 0.02 0.36
N LYS A 163 15.99 -0.59 -0.31
CA LYS A 163 15.27 0.05 -1.43
C LYS A 163 14.51 1.29 -0.96
N LEU A 164 13.96 1.26 0.25
CA LEU A 164 13.27 2.41 0.84
C LEU A 164 14.24 3.55 1.12
N TYR A 165 15.38 3.26 1.75
CA TYR A 165 16.40 4.28 2.02
C TYR A 165 17.02 4.86 0.75
N LEU A 166 17.25 4.04 -0.28
CA LEU A 166 17.69 4.55 -1.58
C LEU A 166 16.63 5.44 -2.23
N TYR A 167 15.35 5.10 -2.11
CA TYR A 167 14.25 5.95 -2.57
C TYR A 167 14.21 7.30 -1.84
N TYR A 168 14.40 7.29 -0.51
CA TYR A 168 14.49 8.52 0.28
C TYR A 168 15.68 9.39 -0.14
N LEU A 169 16.84 8.78 -0.34
CA LEU A 169 18.05 9.48 -0.79
C LEU A 169 17.87 10.08 -2.18
N ASP A 170 17.32 9.32 -3.13
CA ASP A 170 17.06 9.80 -4.48
C ASP A 170 16.04 10.96 -4.48
N ASN A 171 14.96 10.86 -3.71
CA ASN A 171 14.00 11.96 -3.56
C ASN A 171 14.64 13.19 -2.94
N LEU A 172 15.48 13.03 -1.91
CA LEU A 172 16.18 14.14 -1.29
C LEU A 172 17.16 14.81 -2.29
N ARG A 173 17.83 14.03 -3.13
CA ARG A 173 18.67 14.54 -4.24
C ARG A 173 17.85 15.31 -5.27
N THR A 174 16.67 14.81 -5.66
CA THR A 174 15.75 15.52 -6.57
C THR A 174 15.26 16.84 -5.97
N LEU A 175 14.89 16.84 -4.69
CA LEU A 175 14.49 18.06 -3.98
C LEU A 175 15.64 19.06 -3.88
N ALA A 176 16.86 18.57 -3.61
CA ALA A 176 18.07 19.38 -3.55
C ALA A 176 18.48 19.99 -4.90
N SER A 177 18.07 19.41 -6.03
CA SER A 177 18.25 20.02 -7.35
C SER A 177 17.13 21.01 -7.72
N GLY A 178 16.14 21.19 -6.85
CA GLY A 178 14.98 22.04 -7.08
C GLY A 178 13.89 21.41 -7.94
N GLU A 179 13.94 20.10 -8.14
CA GLU A 179 12.91 19.34 -8.84
C GLU A 179 11.92 18.71 -7.86
N LEU A 180 10.70 18.43 -8.32
CA LEU A 180 9.72 17.68 -7.54
C LEU A 180 9.90 16.17 -7.81
N PRO A 181 9.99 15.34 -6.75
CA PRO A 181 9.96 13.89 -6.89
C PRO A 181 8.76 13.44 -7.71
N LYS A 182 8.93 12.35 -8.48
CA LYS A 182 7.81 11.72 -9.16
C LYS A 182 6.81 11.25 -8.09
N TYR A 183 5.57 11.74 -8.20
CA TYR A 183 4.49 11.41 -7.28
C TYR A 183 4.32 9.89 -7.16
N ASP A 184 4.46 9.37 -5.94
CA ASP A 184 4.13 8.00 -5.56
C ASP A 184 3.02 8.11 -4.50
N ASP A 185 1.83 7.61 -4.85
CA ASP A 185 0.61 7.65 -4.04
C ASP A 185 0.78 6.96 -2.68
N ARG A 186 1.83 6.15 -2.51
CA ARG A 186 2.15 5.44 -1.26
C ARG A 186 2.91 6.30 -0.24
N TRP A 187 3.47 7.43 -0.67
CA TRP A 187 4.34 8.30 0.14
C TRP A 187 3.89 9.76 0.12
N GLU A 188 2.58 9.99 -0.01
CA GLU A 188 2.00 11.33 0.15
C GLU A 188 2.42 11.95 1.49
N ASN A 189 2.93 13.19 1.44
CA ASN A 189 3.25 14.03 2.60
C ASN A 189 4.54 13.67 3.37
N VAL A 190 5.53 13.06 2.74
CA VAL A 190 6.87 12.95 3.34
C VAL A 190 7.59 14.31 3.26
N SER A 191 7.82 14.94 4.40
CA SER A 191 8.53 16.23 4.48
C SER A 191 10.04 16.08 4.26
N ILE A 192 10.72 17.18 3.94
CA ILE A 192 12.19 17.20 3.78
C ILE A 192 12.85 16.71 5.07
N GLU A 193 12.34 17.13 6.22
CA GLU A 193 12.82 16.72 7.53
C GLU A 193 12.66 15.22 7.75
N HIS A 194 11.58 14.60 7.27
CA HIS A 194 11.40 13.16 7.38
C HIS A 194 12.45 12.40 6.55
N TYR A 195 12.76 12.85 5.33
CA TYR A 195 13.82 12.24 4.54
C TYR A 195 15.18 12.37 5.25
N VAL A 196 15.50 13.57 5.73
CA VAL A 196 16.76 13.85 6.43
C VAL A 196 16.87 13.04 7.72
N SER A 197 15.84 13.05 8.58
CA SER A 197 15.86 12.30 9.84
C SER A 197 15.97 10.81 9.60
N SER A 198 15.18 10.25 8.67
CA SER A 198 15.24 8.82 8.35
C SER A 198 16.64 8.41 7.89
N LEU A 199 17.25 9.18 6.98
CA LEU A 199 18.58 8.88 6.46
C LEU A 199 19.69 9.05 7.51
N LEU A 200 19.56 10.00 8.43
CA LEU A 200 20.52 10.21 9.52
C LEU A 200 20.34 9.23 10.68
N GLU A 201 19.14 8.68 10.86
CA GLU A 201 18.85 7.63 11.84
C GLU A 201 19.22 6.23 11.31
N ALA A 202 19.24 6.06 9.98
CA ALA A 202 19.64 4.84 9.28
C ALA A 202 20.95 4.17 9.77
N PRO A 203 21.98 4.89 10.23
CA PRO A 203 23.27 4.28 10.58
C PRO A 203 23.42 3.78 12.03
N ASP A 204 22.45 3.91 12.96
CA ASP A 204 22.75 3.67 14.39
C ASP A 204 21.77 2.77 15.19
N LYS A 205 22.35 2.05 16.17
CA LYS A 205 21.77 1.25 17.28
C LYS A 205 21.38 -0.22 17.08
N GLY A 206 22.25 -1.01 16.44
CA GLY A 206 22.21 -2.48 16.60
C GLY A 206 21.02 -3.19 15.96
N ASP A 207 20.25 -2.48 15.13
CA ASP A 207 19.24 -3.09 14.27
C ASP A 207 19.92 -3.73 13.04
N PRO A 208 19.85 -5.06 12.84
CA PRO A 208 20.47 -5.74 11.70
C PRO A 208 19.87 -5.36 10.34
N PHE A 209 18.78 -4.59 10.32
CA PHE A 209 18.10 -4.13 9.11
C PHE A 209 18.51 -2.72 8.67
N MET A 210 19.40 -2.06 9.43
CA MET A 210 19.91 -0.72 9.15
C MET A 210 21.14 -0.72 8.22
N PHE A 211 21.38 0.40 7.54
CA PHE A 211 22.43 0.57 6.54
C PHE A 211 23.40 1.65 6.95
N THR A 212 24.68 1.38 6.73
CA THR A 212 25.71 2.43 6.79
C THR A 212 25.53 3.41 5.63
N PHE A 213 26.04 4.63 5.78
CA PHE A 213 26.07 5.60 4.68
C PHE A 213 26.83 5.06 3.45
N GLU A 214 27.91 4.31 3.68
CA GLU A 214 28.69 3.67 2.61
C GLU A 214 27.84 2.67 1.81
N GLU A 215 27.00 1.87 2.48
CA GLU A 215 26.10 0.93 1.81
C GLU A 215 25.03 1.61 0.96
N LEU A 216 24.66 2.84 1.31
CA LEU A 216 23.74 3.70 0.56
C LEU A 216 24.47 4.56 -0.49
N GLY A 217 25.80 4.53 -0.54
CA GLY A 217 26.61 5.34 -1.46
C GLY A 217 26.51 6.83 -1.16
N THR A 218 26.55 7.20 0.13
CA THR A 218 26.44 8.58 0.60
C THR A 218 27.31 8.82 1.85
N SER A 219 27.17 9.99 2.47
CA SER A 219 27.78 10.34 3.76
C SER A 219 26.82 11.15 4.62
N GLU A 220 27.06 11.18 5.92
CA GLU A 220 26.29 12.01 6.86
C GLU A 220 26.27 13.48 6.45
N GLU A 221 27.43 14.00 6.01
CA GLU A 221 27.57 15.38 5.54
C GLU A 221 26.80 15.62 4.24
N GLU A 222 26.84 14.67 3.30
CA GLU A 222 26.04 14.76 2.07
C GLU A 222 24.55 14.82 2.39
N VAL A 223 24.03 13.96 3.27
CA VAL A 223 22.60 13.96 3.65
C VAL A 223 22.21 15.31 4.24
N ARG A 224 23.05 15.90 5.11
CA ARG A 224 22.80 17.24 5.66
C ARG A 224 22.84 18.34 4.61
N GLU A 225 23.78 18.26 3.67
CA GLU A 225 23.90 19.24 2.59
C GLU A 225 22.73 19.17 1.61
N LEU A 226 22.29 17.95 1.27
CA LEU A 226 21.09 17.74 0.47
C LEU A 226 19.85 18.29 1.18
N GLY A 227 19.71 18.06 2.48
CA GLY A 227 18.66 18.67 3.31
C GLY A 227 18.66 20.20 3.23
N ARG A 228 19.83 20.83 3.47
CA ARG A 228 19.98 22.29 3.37
C ARG A 228 19.61 22.82 1.99
N SER A 229 20.09 22.15 0.93
CA SER A 229 19.82 22.51 -0.46
C SER A 229 18.32 22.38 -0.79
N ALA A 230 17.68 21.29 -0.37
CA ALA A 230 16.25 21.08 -0.56
C ALA A 230 15.41 22.16 0.14
N HIS A 231 15.74 22.52 1.38
CA HIS A 231 15.08 23.62 2.09
C HIS A 231 15.27 24.97 1.39
N LEU A 232 16.47 25.25 0.87
CA LEU A 232 16.74 26.46 0.09
C LEU A 232 15.85 26.53 -1.17
N HIS A 233 15.74 25.43 -1.90
CA HIS A 233 14.91 25.35 -3.11
C HIS A 233 13.41 25.47 -2.80
N ALA A 234 12.94 24.83 -1.73
CA ALA A 234 11.57 24.97 -1.26
C ALA A 234 11.25 26.44 -0.91
N GLY A 235 12.12 27.11 -0.14
CA GLY A 235 11.96 28.54 0.19
C GLY A 235 11.94 29.43 -1.05
N LYS A 236 12.78 29.16 -2.06
CA LYS A 236 12.77 29.88 -3.35
C LYS A 236 11.48 29.66 -4.14
N ALA A 237 10.97 28.44 -4.19
CA ALA A 237 9.73 28.11 -4.89
C ALA A 237 8.52 28.80 -4.22
N MET A 238 8.47 28.80 -2.89
CA MET A 238 7.41 29.45 -2.11
C MET A 238 7.45 30.98 -2.25
N LEU A 239 8.64 31.57 -2.36
CA LEU A 239 8.79 33.02 -2.55
C LEU A 239 8.06 33.53 -3.78
N ALA A 240 8.02 32.76 -4.88
CA ALA A 240 7.25 33.13 -6.07
C ALA A 240 5.74 33.24 -5.76
N SER A 241 5.19 32.25 -5.05
CA SER A 241 3.78 32.24 -4.65
C SER A 241 3.44 33.34 -3.65
N VAL A 242 4.29 33.57 -2.63
CA VAL A 242 4.09 34.63 -1.63
C VAL A 242 4.21 36.03 -2.25
N ARG A 243 5.01 36.20 -3.31
CA ARG A 243 5.08 37.47 -4.07
C ARG A 243 3.76 37.78 -4.77
N GLU A 244 3.07 36.77 -5.28
CA GLU A 244 1.78 36.90 -5.96
C GLU A 244 0.62 37.07 -4.96
N SER A 245 0.64 36.32 -3.86
CA SER A 245 -0.38 36.35 -2.81
C SER A 245 0.27 36.32 -1.41
N PRO A 246 0.57 37.49 -0.83
CA PRO A 246 1.24 37.56 0.47
C PRO A 246 0.35 37.07 1.60
N SER A 247 0.89 36.21 2.46
CA SER A 247 0.25 35.78 3.71
C SER A 247 1.28 35.70 4.84
N SER A 248 0.85 35.90 6.08
CA SER A 248 1.73 35.78 7.26
C SER A 248 2.30 34.36 7.36
N SER A 249 1.46 33.35 7.15
CA SER A 249 1.89 31.94 7.19
C SER A 249 2.91 31.61 6.10
N GLY A 250 2.74 32.12 4.88
CA GLY A 250 3.69 31.88 3.79
C GLY A 250 5.07 32.50 4.05
N ILE A 251 5.12 33.65 4.71
CA ILE A 251 6.39 34.29 5.11
C ILE A 251 7.06 33.51 6.24
N GLU A 252 6.29 33.06 7.23
CA GLU A 252 6.80 32.24 8.35
C GLU A 252 7.37 30.90 7.83
N GLU A 253 6.67 30.24 6.91
CA GLU A 253 7.15 28.99 6.29
C GLU A 253 8.45 29.21 5.49
N ILE A 254 8.55 30.29 4.69
CA ILE A 254 9.80 30.64 3.99
C ILE A 254 10.95 30.86 4.99
N GLN A 255 10.69 31.57 6.10
CA GLN A 255 11.70 31.80 7.13
C GLN A 255 12.15 30.50 7.79
N GLU A 256 11.24 29.56 8.04
CA GLU A 256 11.58 28.26 8.58
C GLU A 256 12.44 27.44 7.61
N HIS A 257 12.10 27.41 6.33
CA HIS A 257 12.94 26.78 5.31
C HIS A 257 14.34 27.39 5.24
N LEU A 258 14.46 28.72 5.32
CA LEU A 258 15.77 29.38 5.34
C LEU A 258 16.58 29.09 6.60
N ARG A 259 15.91 28.99 7.75
CA ARG A 259 16.51 28.60 9.02
C ARG A 259 17.08 27.18 8.94
N LEU A 260 16.31 26.24 8.39
CA LEU A 260 16.72 24.85 8.19
C LEU A 260 17.83 24.71 7.14
N ALA A 261 17.84 25.57 6.13
CA ALA A 261 18.93 25.67 5.15
C ALA A 261 20.19 26.37 5.70
N ASN A 262 20.13 26.95 6.90
CA ASN A 262 21.19 27.76 7.52
C ASN A 262 21.67 28.93 6.63
N VAL A 263 20.72 29.63 6.01
CA VAL A 263 20.99 30.81 5.17
C VAL A 263 20.11 32.00 5.57
N SER A 264 20.56 33.21 5.22
CA SER A 264 19.74 34.42 5.39
C SER A 264 18.71 34.55 4.27
N SER A 265 17.66 35.37 4.49
CA SER A 265 16.65 35.66 3.46
C SER A 265 17.23 36.34 2.21
N GLU A 266 18.37 37.02 2.35
CA GLU A 266 19.09 37.63 1.23
C GLU A 266 19.60 36.58 0.23
N ALA A 267 19.89 35.35 0.68
CA ALA A 267 20.33 34.25 -0.17
C ALA A 267 19.27 33.80 -1.20
N ILE A 268 18.01 34.16 -0.98
CA ILE A 268 16.92 33.93 -1.94
C ILE A 268 16.39 35.22 -2.56
N GLY A 269 17.09 36.35 -2.35
CA GLY A 269 16.67 37.65 -2.86
C GLY A 269 15.43 38.20 -2.16
N LEU A 270 15.21 37.85 -0.88
CA LEU A 270 14.16 38.39 -0.03
C LEU A 270 14.78 39.37 0.99
N THR A 271 14.65 40.66 0.71
CA THR A 271 15.22 41.73 1.54
C THR A 271 14.38 42.00 2.80
N LYS A 272 15.01 42.55 3.85
CA LYS A 272 14.29 43.00 5.05
C LYS A 272 13.18 44.01 4.72
N VAL A 273 13.42 44.87 3.73
CA VAL A 273 12.45 45.86 3.25
C VAL A 273 11.23 45.18 2.63
N GLU A 274 11.45 44.17 1.78
CA GLU A 274 10.35 43.39 1.19
C GLU A 274 9.55 42.64 2.25
N ILE A 275 10.20 42.01 3.25
CA ILE A 275 9.53 41.33 4.35
C ILE A 275 8.62 42.31 5.11
N SER A 276 9.13 43.47 5.49
CA SER A 276 8.31 44.51 6.15
C SER A 276 7.15 44.96 5.27
N ALA A 277 7.36 45.14 3.96
CA ALA A 277 6.31 45.54 3.03
C ALA A 277 5.24 44.47 2.84
N PHE A 278 5.59 43.18 2.92
CA PHE A 278 4.60 42.09 2.90
C PHE A 278 3.78 42.04 4.18
N LEU A 279 4.42 42.11 5.34
CA LEU A 279 3.72 42.10 6.63
C LEU A 279 2.77 43.30 6.78
N CYS A 280 3.16 44.49 6.31
CA CYS A 280 2.27 45.65 6.27
C CYS A 280 1.04 45.44 5.36
N ARG A 281 1.21 44.75 4.21
CA ARG A 281 0.11 44.45 3.29
C ARG A 281 -0.87 43.44 3.90
N VAL A 282 -0.37 42.40 4.55
CA VAL A 282 -1.21 41.40 5.22
C VAL A 282 -1.99 42.02 6.38
N GLN A 283 -1.34 42.85 7.20
CA GLN A 283 -2.00 43.58 8.28
C GLN A 283 -3.07 44.57 7.77
N ALA A 284 -2.87 45.16 6.60
CA ALA A 284 -3.85 46.05 5.98
C ALA A 284 -5.06 45.29 5.43
N SER A 285 -4.86 44.10 4.85
CA SER A 285 -5.96 43.24 4.39
C SER A 285 -6.77 42.66 5.55
N GLU A 286 -6.12 42.22 6.62
CA GLU A 286 -6.80 41.70 7.82
C GLU A 286 -7.65 42.77 8.54
N LYS A 287 -7.24 44.04 8.44
CA LYS A 287 -7.99 45.19 8.97
C LYS A 287 -9.06 45.73 7.99
N GLY A 288 -9.02 45.31 6.72
CA GLY A 288 -9.95 45.74 5.67
C GLY A 288 -11.25 44.94 5.62
N ASP A 289 -11.26 43.71 6.15
CA ASP A 289 -12.41 42.79 6.15
C ASP A 289 -13.36 42.96 7.36
N SER A 290 -13.18 44.03 8.15
CA SER A 290 -14.01 44.33 9.34
C SER A 290 -15.00 45.49 9.13
N ARG A 291 -15.53 45.66 7.91
CA ARG A 291 -16.61 46.62 7.61
C ARG A 291 -17.80 45.97 6.93
#